data_AF-A0A0V0X4R7-F1
#
_entry.id   AF-A0A0V0X4R7-F1
#
_cell.length_a   1.000
_cell.length_b   1.000
_cell.length_c   1.000
_cell.angle_alpha   90.00
_cell.angle_beta   90.00
_cell.angle_gamma   90.00
#
_symmetry.space_group_name_H-M   'P 1'
#
loop_
_entity.id
_entity.type
_entity.pdbx_description
1 polymer ?
#
loop_
_entity_poly.entity_id
_entity_poly.type
_entity_poly.pdbx_seq_one_letter_code
_entity_poly.pdbx_strand_id
1 'polypeptide(L)'
;MDEEVVETIPDKEMVIVGQRSQTVQAELTIKNICENRLAYKIRCSSFKISISPKIGILEPEQSCKITLTRNPLQNVESAKLLIMMLKIDNSQTNPTMVWATSEKLPYRKRLKITLEDE
;
A
#
# COMPACT_ATOMS: atom_id res chain seq x y z
N MET A 1 -2.62 2.78 -21.37
CA MET A 1 -2.10 1.42 -21.09
C MET A 1 -1.84 1.36 -19.60
N ASP A 2 -2.58 0.51 -18.89
CA ASP A 2 -2.39 0.21 -17.48
C ASP A 2 -1.16 -0.70 -17.33
N GLU A 3 0.03 -0.12 -17.50
CA GLU A 3 1.28 -0.83 -17.23
C GLU A 3 1.36 -1.10 -15.73
N GLU A 4 1.40 -2.37 -15.36
CA GLU A 4 1.58 -2.77 -13.97
C GLU A 4 3.05 -2.60 -13.59
N VAL A 5 3.31 -1.64 -12.71
CA VAL A 5 4.68 -1.30 -12.29
C VAL A 5 5.08 -1.95 -10.95
N VAL A 6 4.10 -2.50 -10.22
CA VAL A 6 4.33 -3.23 -8.98
C VAL A 6 3.46 -4.48 -8.89
N GLU A 7 4.05 -5.55 -8.38
CA GLU A 7 3.34 -6.74 -7.95
C GLU A 7 2.96 -6.60 -6.46
N THR A 8 1.83 -7.19 -6.05
CA THR A 8 1.46 -7.21 -4.63
C THR A 8 1.07 -8.60 -4.19
N ILE A 9 1.41 -8.94 -2.94
CA ILE A 9 1.07 -10.22 -2.33
C ILE A 9 0.38 -9.91 -0.99
N PRO A 10 -0.95 -10.09 -0.89
CA PRO A 10 -1.87 -10.59 -1.94
C PRO A 10 -2.14 -9.58 -3.08
N ASP A 11 -2.63 -10.06 -4.23
CA ASP A 11 -2.73 -9.27 -5.47
C ASP A 11 -3.98 -8.36 -5.56
N LYS A 12 -5.15 -8.90 -5.23
CA LYS A 12 -6.45 -8.21 -5.42
C LYS A 12 -7.19 -7.95 -4.12
N GLU A 13 -7.11 -8.89 -3.20
CA GLU A 13 -7.85 -8.88 -1.95
C GLU A 13 -6.97 -9.36 -0.82
N MET A 14 -7.03 -8.66 0.31
CA MET A 14 -6.46 -9.10 1.57
C MET A 14 -7.58 -9.31 2.59
N VAL A 15 -7.39 -10.32 3.43
CA VAL A 15 -8.28 -10.58 4.56
C VAL A 15 -7.52 -10.27 5.84
N ILE A 16 -8.13 -9.50 6.72
CA ILE A 16 -7.62 -9.27 8.07
C ILE A 16 -8.55 -10.01 9.02
N VAL A 17 -8.05 -11.12 9.58
CA VAL A 17 -8.80 -11.99 10.48
C VAL A 17 -8.52 -11.60 11.94
N GLY A 18 -9.58 -11.57 12.74
CA GLY A 18 -9.48 -11.59 14.20
C GLY A 18 -10.49 -10.69 14.89
N GLN A 19 -10.74 -11.00 16.17
CA GLN A 19 -11.84 -10.47 16.96
C GLN A 19 -11.99 -8.94 16.90
N ARG A 20 -13.22 -8.45 16.69
CA ARG A 20 -13.54 -7.00 16.66
C ARG A 20 -12.95 -6.18 17.80
N SER A 21 -12.89 -6.76 19.00
CA SER A 21 -12.39 -6.15 20.23
C SER A 21 -10.86 -6.03 20.32
N GLN A 22 -10.12 -6.65 19.40
CA GLN A 22 -8.66 -6.69 19.41
C GLN A 22 -8.05 -5.88 18.27
N THR A 23 -6.82 -5.42 18.52
CA THR A 23 -5.95 -4.89 17.48
C THR A 23 -5.38 -6.06 16.70
N VAL A 24 -5.61 -6.08 15.38
CA VAL A 24 -5.13 -7.17 14.52
C VAL A 24 -4.29 -6.60 13.38
N GLN A 25 -3.33 -7.40 12.91
CA GLN A 25 -2.39 -7.01 11.88
C GLN A 25 -2.43 -7.97 10.70
N ALA A 26 -2.22 -7.43 9.51
CA ALA A 26 -2.00 -8.19 8.29
C ALA A 26 -0.80 -7.62 7.53
N GLU A 27 -0.12 -8.49 6.78
CA GLU A 27 1.01 -8.10 5.93
C GLU A 27 0.58 -8.05 4.46
N LEU A 28 0.99 -6.99 3.78
CA LEU A 28 0.95 -6.84 2.33
C LEU A 28 2.38 -6.65 1.84
N THR A 29 2.83 -7.47 0.90
CA THR A 29 4.10 -7.24 0.21
C THR A 29 3.83 -6.45 -1.06
N ILE A 30 4.62 -5.40 -1.30
CA ILE A 30 4.69 -4.68 -2.57
C ILE A 30 6.06 -4.93 -3.19
N LYS A 31 6.13 -5.28 -4.48
CA LYS A 31 7.38 -5.54 -5.19
C LYS A 31 7.49 -4.66 -6.42
N ASN A 32 8.61 -4.00 -6.59
CA ASN A 32 8.94 -3.29 -7.82
C ASN A 32 9.32 -4.31 -8.91
N ILE A 33 8.56 -4.33 -10.00
CA ILE A 33 8.83 -5.19 -11.16
C ILE A 33 9.37 -4.40 -12.36
N CYS A 34 9.62 -3.10 -12.16
CA CYS A 34 10.25 -2.24 -13.15
C CYS A 34 11.77 -2.14 -12.95
N GLU A 35 12.46 -1.80 -14.03
CA GLU A 35 13.88 -1.44 -14.01
C GLU A 35 14.13 -0.03 -13.42
N ASN A 36 13.07 0.77 -13.24
CA ASN A 36 13.16 2.10 -12.64
C ASN A 36 12.93 2.04 -11.13
N ARG A 37 13.52 2.99 -10.40
CA ARG A 37 13.18 3.28 -9.01
C ARG A 37 11.75 3.79 -8.93
N LEU A 38 11.00 3.35 -7.92
CA LEU A 38 9.61 3.74 -7.72
C LEU A 38 9.42 4.42 -6.37
N ALA A 39 8.85 5.63 -6.36
CA ALA A 39 8.26 6.18 -5.15
C ALA A 39 6.83 5.65 -5.02
N TYR A 40 6.47 5.10 -3.85
CA TYR A 40 5.11 4.63 -3.56
C TYR A 40 4.45 5.45 -2.46
N LYS A 41 3.12 5.52 -2.50
CA LYS A 41 2.27 6.12 -1.45
C LYS A 41 0.96 5.36 -1.34
N ILE A 42 0.63 4.95 -0.12
CA ILE A 42 -0.53 4.11 0.17
C ILE A 42 -1.61 4.94 0.86
N ARG A 43 -2.86 4.74 0.44
CA ARG A 43 -4.06 5.32 1.05
C ARG A 43 -5.06 4.20 1.34
N CYS A 44 -5.70 4.25 2.50
CA CYS A 44 -6.85 3.41 2.82
C CYS A 44 -8.11 4.28 2.82
N SER A 45 -9.23 3.74 2.37
CA SER A 45 -10.54 4.40 2.48
C SER A 45 -11.05 4.44 3.93
N SER A 46 -10.55 3.56 4.80
CA SER A 46 -10.91 3.52 6.21
C SER A 46 -9.84 4.18 7.07
N PHE A 47 -10.23 5.18 7.87
CA PHE A 47 -9.36 5.83 8.86
C PHE A 47 -8.99 4.92 10.04
N LYS A 48 -9.58 3.73 10.09
CA LYS A 48 -9.45 2.78 11.19
C LYS A 48 -8.41 1.69 10.94
N ILE A 49 -7.92 1.61 9.71
CA ILE A 49 -6.80 0.78 9.32
C ILE A 49 -5.60 1.70 9.17
N SER A 50 -4.65 1.55 10.09
CA SER A 50 -3.35 2.21 9.97
C SER A 50 -2.42 1.38 9.07
N ILE A 51 -1.52 2.06 8.36
CA ILE A 51 -0.62 1.47 7.37
C ILE A 51 0.79 1.92 7.69
N SER A 52 1.74 0.98 7.74
CA SER A 52 3.15 1.28 7.93
C SER A 52 4.03 0.31 7.14
N PRO A 53 5.03 0.80 6.37
CA PRO A 53 5.22 2.18 5.95
C PRO A 53 4.16 2.64 4.94
N LYS A 54 3.70 3.89 5.08
CA LYS A 54 2.67 4.47 4.17
C LYS A 54 3.25 5.07 2.88
N ILE A 55 4.54 5.37 2.88
CA ILE A 55 5.25 6.06 1.81
C ILE A 55 6.69 5.55 1.81
N GLY A 56 7.29 5.43 0.63
CA GLY A 56 8.67 4.95 0.52
C GLY A 56 9.18 4.95 -0.91
N ILE A 57 10.41 4.48 -1.08
CA ILE A 57 11.05 4.23 -2.37
C ILE A 57 11.39 2.75 -2.46
N LEU A 58 11.16 2.17 -3.63
CA LEU A 58 11.60 0.83 -4.01
C LEU A 58 12.66 0.97 -5.11
N GLU A 59 13.82 0.38 -4.86
CA GLU A 59 14.81 0.11 -5.91
C GLU A 59 14.25 -0.95 -6.88
N PRO A 60 14.84 -1.11 -8.08
CA PRO A 60 14.47 -2.18 -9.00
C PRO A 60 14.52 -3.54 -8.30
N GLU A 61 13.52 -4.39 -8.57
CA GLU A 61 13.34 -5.73 -7.98
C GLU A 61 13.13 -5.77 -6.45
N GLN A 62 13.20 -4.61 -5.77
CA GLN A 62 13.04 -4.53 -4.33
C GLN A 62 11.59 -4.81 -3.92
N SER A 63 11.45 -5.51 -2.80
CA SER A 63 10.17 -5.71 -2.13
C SER A 63 10.14 -5.00 -0.78
N CYS A 64 8.95 -4.53 -0.40
CA CYS A 64 8.69 -3.94 0.91
C CYS A 64 7.46 -4.60 1.53
N LYS A 65 7.58 -4.95 2.81
CA LYS A 65 6.46 -5.40 3.63
C LYS A 65 5.74 -4.20 4.23
N ILE A 66 4.43 -4.17 4.02
CA ILE A 66 3.51 -3.17 4.53
C ILE A 66 2.63 -3.84 5.58
N THR A 67 2.70 -3.37 6.81
CA THR A 67 1.83 -3.78 7.90
C THR A 67 0.56 -2.94 7.88
N LEU A 68 -0.59 -3.59 7.80
CA LEU A 68 -1.90 -3.00 8.01
C LEU A 68 -2.36 -3.38 9.41
N THR A 69 -2.69 -2.39 10.25
CA THR A 69 -3.17 -2.61 11.61
C THR A 69 -4.59 -2.08 11.74
N ARG A 70 -5.54 -2.98 12.02
CA ARG A 70 -6.93 -2.65 12.36
C ARG A 70 -7.04 -2.46 13.87
N ASN A 71 -7.54 -1.30 14.29
CA ASN A 71 -7.84 -1.04 15.69
C ASN A 71 -9.20 -1.65 16.12
N PRO A 72 -9.41 -1.93 17.42
CA PRO A 72 -10.64 -2.50 17.97
C PRO A 72 -11.88 -1.69 17.59
N LEU A 73 -12.85 -2.28 16.89
CA LEU A 73 -14.04 -1.57 16.40
C LEU A 73 -15.23 -2.49 16.10
N GLN A 74 -16.42 -1.95 16.34
CA GLN A 74 -17.67 -2.46 15.81
C GLN A 74 -17.93 -1.80 14.43
N ASN A 75 -18.35 -2.59 13.42
CA ASN A 75 -19.02 -2.15 12.18
C ASN A 75 -18.18 -1.74 10.95
N VAL A 76 -16.92 -2.17 10.82
CA VAL A 76 -16.24 -2.12 9.50
C VAL A 76 -16.14 -3.53 8.96
N GLU A 77 -16.75 -3.79 7.80
CA GLU A 77 -16.73 -5.10 7.14
C GLU A 77 -15.71 -5.13 5.99
N SER A 78 -15.47 -4.00 5.35
CA SER A 78 -14.49 -3.88 4.27
C SER A 78 -13.90 -2.49 4.13
N ALA A 79 -12.74 -2.42 3.47
CA ALA A 79 -12.10 -1.17 3.07
C ALA A 79 -11.42 -1.32 1.70
N LYS A 80 -10.98 -0.21 1.11
CA LYS A 80 -10.22 -0.19 -0.15
C LYS A 80 -8.84 0.39 0.10
N LEU A 81 -7.83 -0.29 -0.41
CA LEU A 81 -6.45 0.18 -0.44
C LEU A 81 -6.13 0.74 -1.84
N LEU A 82 -5.52 1.90 -1.89
CA LEU A 82 -4.98 2.51 -3.11
C LEU A 82 -3.48 2.67 -2.93
N ILE A 83 -2.72 1.98 -3.78
CA ILE A 83 -1.27 2.11 -3.90
C ILE A 83 -1.02 2.99 -5.12
N MET A 84 -0.34 4.11 -4.92
CA MET A 84 0.06 5.02 -5.98
C MET A 84 1.57 4.93 -6.17
N MET A 85 2.02 4.95 -7.43
CA MET A 85 3.44 4.79 -7.77
C MET A 85 3.89 5.82 -8.80
N LEU A 86 5.13 6.27 -8.68
CA LEU A 86 5.80 7.17 -9.62
C LEU A 86 7.18 6.62 -9.96
N LYS A 87 7.50 6.55 -11.26
CA LYS A 87 8.87 6.31 -11.74
C LYS A 87 9.72 7.56 -11.41
N ILE A 88 10.79 7.36 -10.64
CA ILE A 88 11.68 8.42 -10.16
C ILE A 88 13.11 8.21 -10.66
N ASP A 89 13.89 9.27 -10.66
CA ASP A 89 15.31 9.22 -11.01
C ASP A 89 16.20 8.93 -9.79
N ASN A 90 17.51 8.82 -10.02
CA ASN A 90 18.50 8.56 -8.98
C ASN A 90 18.76 9.76 -8.05
N SER A 91 18.40 10.98 -8.47
CA SER A 91 18.57 12.19 -7.65
C SER A 91 17.49 12.29 -6.56
N GLN A 92 16.35 11.66 -6.79
CA GLN A 92 15.22 11.65 -5.86
C GLN A 92 15.41 10.59 -4.76
N THR A 93 15.73 11.04 -3.55
CA THR A 93 15.98 10.16 -2.38
C THR A 93 14.95 10.31 -1.27
N ASN A 94 14.21 11.42 -1.23
CA ASN A 94 13.18 11.67 -0.23
C ASN A 94 11.77 11.44 -0.81
N PRO A 95 11.08 10.36 -0.43
CA PRO A 95 9.76 10.05 -1.00
C PRO A 95 8.72 11.12 -0.69
N THR A 96 8.77 11.74 0.49
CA THR A 96 7.82 12.81 0.85
C THR A 96 7.94 14.00 -0.10
N MET A 97 9.17 14.40 -0.44
CA MET A 97 9.43 15.49 -1.37
C MET A 97 9.00 15.15 -2.80
N VAL A 98 9.25 13.92 -3.26
CA VAL A 98 8.75 13.43 -4.57
C VAL A 98 7.24 13.62 -4.65
N TRP A 99 6.51 13.16 -3.64
CA TRP A 99 5.05 13.23 -3.63
C TRP A 99 4.49 14.65 -3.40
N ALA A 100 5.29 15.57 -2.87
CA ALA A 100 4.89 16.97 -2.68
C ALA A 100 5.10 17.82 -3.95
N THR A 101 6.05 17.45 -4.80
CA THR A 101 6.51 18.27 -5.94
C THR A 101 6.17 17.67 -7.30
N SER A 102 5.83 16.38 -7.37
CA SER A 102 5.53 15.72 -8.63
C SER A 102 4.17 16.13 -9.19
N GLU A 103 4.18 16.65 -10.42
CA GLU A 103 2.98 16.88 -11.24
C GLU A 103 2.61 15.66 -12.11
N LYS A 104 3.47 14.63 -12.14
CA LYS A 104 3.24 13.40 -12.90
C LYS A 104 1.99 12.67 -12.40
N LEU A 105 1.19 12.15 -13.32
CA LEU A 105 0.08 11.26 -12.99
C LEU A 105 0.63 9.92 -12.46
N PRO A 106 0.20 9.46 -11.27
CA PRO A 106 0.70 8.23 -10.70
C PRO A 106 0.04 7.00 -11.32
N TYR A 107 0.81 5.93 -11.45
CA TYR A 107 0.26 4.58 -11.62
C TYR A 107 -0.54 4.21 -10.36
N ARG A 108 -1.62 3.45 -10.52
CA ARG A 108 -2.56 3.15 -9.43
C ARG A 108 -2.88 1.67 -9.39
N LYS A 109 -2.65 1.03 -8.25
CA LYS A 109 -3.13 -0.32 -7.95
C LYS A 109 -4.12 -0.28 -6.80
N ARG A 110 -5.22 -1.02 -6.93
CA ARG A 110 -6.30 -1.06 -5.93
C ARG A 110 -6.46 -2.47 -5.39
N LEU A 111 -6.54 -2.58 -4.06
CA LEU A 111 -6.86 -3.84 -3.38
C LEU A 111 -8.11 -3.65 -2.53
N LYS A 112 -8.90 -4.72 -2.41
CA LYS A 112 -9.97 -4.81 -1.43
C LYS A 112 -9.42 -5.36 -0.12
N ILE A 113 -9.88 -4.81 0.99
CA ILE A 113 -9.62 -5.33 2.34
C ILE A 113 -10.95 -5.86 2.84
N THR A 114 -10.98 -7.13 3.22
CA THR A 114 -12.12 -7.76 3.90
C THR A 114 -11.72 -8.03 5.34
N LEU A 115 -12.65 -7.75 6.26
CA LEU A 115 -12.45 -7.94 7.69
C LEU A 115 -13.31 -9.11 8.13
N GLU A 116 -12.66 -10.15 8.67
CA GLU A 116 -13.32 -11.36 9.13
C GLU A 116 -13.14 -11.52 10.63
N ASP A 117 -14.20 -11.95 11.30
CA ASP A 117 -14.14 -12.37 12.70
C ASP A 117 -13.66 -13.82 12.77
N GLU A 118 -12.85 -14.12 13.78
CA GLU A 118 -12.37 -15.47 14.09
C GLU A 118 -13.42 -16.28 14.85
#